data_AF-A0A7J9KEV4-F1
#
_entry.id   AF-A0A7J9KEV4-F1
#
_cell.length_a   1.000
_cell.length_b   1.000
_cell.length_c   1.000
_cell.angle_alpha   90.00
_cell.angle_beta   90.00
_cell.angle_gamma   90.00
#
_symmetry.space_group_name_H-M   'P 1'
#
loop_
_entity.id
_entity.type
_entity.pdbx_description
1 polymer ?
#
loop_
_entity_poly.entity_id
_entity_poly.type
_entity_poly.pdbx_seq_one_letter_code
_entity_poly.pdbx_strand_id
1 'polypeptide(L)' 'MMETKLKAGTTLIVDRYSYFGVSFSSATGLDFEWCKAPENGLIAPNLVVYLDIPPEKAAEKGGYGGERYEQLEF' A
#
# COMPACT_ATOMS: atom_id res chain seq x y z
N MET A 1 13.78 -10.56 -8.62
CA MET A 1 13.16 -11.71 -7.90
C MET A 1 11.68 -11.88 -8.26
N MET A 2 10.83 -10.85 -8.16
CA MET A 2 9.41 -10.96 -8.54
C MET A 2 9.23 -11.31 -10.03
N GLU A 3 9.90 -10.57 -10.91
CA GLU A 3 9.84 -10.80 -12.37
C GLU A 3 10.22 -12.24 -12.76
N THR A 4 11.30 -12.77 -12.18
CA THR A 4 11.74 -14.15 -12.43
C THR A 4 10.69 -15.18 -12.01
N LYS A 5 10.04 -14.98 -10.86
CA LYS A 5 8.97 -15.88 -10.38
C LYS A 5 7.74 -15.81 -11.28
N LEU A 6 7.34 -14.61 -11.71
CA LEU A 6 6.22 -14.43 -12.65
C LEU A 6 6.51 -15.10 -13.99
N LYS A 7 7.72 -14.91 -14.54
CA LYS A 7 8.17 -15.56 -15.79
C LYS A 7 8.21 -17.09 -15.68
N ALA A 8 8.40 -17.63 -14.49
CA ALA A 8 8.34 -19.07 -14.22
C ALA A 8 6.91 -19.62 -14.05
N GLY A 9 5.88 -18.78 -14.21
CA GLY A 9 4.47 -19.18 -14.08
C GLY A 9 3.91 -19.13 -12.65
N THR A 10 4.67 -18.61 -11.69
CA THR A 10 4.21 -18.49 -10.30
C THR A 10 3.35 -17.26 -10.10
N THR A 11 2.13 -17.44 -9.58
CA THR A 11 1.29 -16.33 -9.13
C THR A 11 1.83 -15.75 -7.82
N LEU A 12 1.98 -14.43 -7.75
CA LEU A 12 2.45 -13.73 -6.55
C LEU A 12 1.28 -13.04 -5.85
N ILE A 13 1.08 -13.36 -4.58
CA ILE A 13 0.22 -12.58 -3.68
C ILE A 13 1.13 -11.62 -2.91
N VAL A 14 0.89 -10.33 -3.06
CA VAL A 14 1.73 -9.28 -2.49
C VAL A 14 0.88 -8.45 -1.54
N ASP A 15 1.22 -8.48 -0.25
CA ASP A 15 0.61 -7.63 0.77
C ASP A 15 1.27 -6.24 0.73
N ARG A 16 0.50 -5.26 0.27
CA ARG A 16 0.92 -3.88 -0.05
C ARG A 16 1.94 -3.81 -1.18
N TYR A 17 1.72 -2.85 -2.09
CA TYR A 17 2.62 -2.59 -3.21
C TYR A 17 2.63 -1.09 -3.48
N SER A 18 2.90 -0.69 -4.72
CA SER A 18 3.05 0.69 -5.15
C SER A 18 2.00 1.69 -4.60
N TYR A 19 0.71 1.35 -4.70
CA TYR A 19 -0.37 2.20 -4.24
C TYR A 19 -0.27 2.61 -2.77
N PHE A 20 0.23 1.71 -1.90
CA PHE A 20 0.36 1.97 -0.48
C PHE A 20 1.39 3.07 -0.20
N GLY A 21 2.54 3.04 -0.89
CA GLY A 21 3.58 4.07 -0.75
C GLY A 21 3.08 5.45 -1.18
N VAL A 22 2.39 5.52 -2.31
CA VAL A 22 1.84 6.77 -2.84
C VAL A 22 0.76 7.35 -1.92
N SER A 23 -0.24 6.55 -1.53
CA SER A 23 -1.35 7.02 -0.70
C SER A 23 -0.87 7.56 0.64
N PHE A 24 0.09 6.88 1.23
CA PHE A 24 0.56 7.20 2.57
C PHE A 24 1.50 8.39 2.60
N SER A 25 2.40 8.47 1.62
CA SER A 25 3.32 9.60 1.50
C SER A 25 2.56 10.88 1.17
N SER A 26 1.61 10.83 0.23
CA SER A 26 0.78 11.99 -0.12
C SER A 26 -0.14 12.43 1.03
N ALA A 27 -0.64 11.49 1.85
CA ALA A 27 -1.42 11.83 3.05
C ALA A 27 -0.62 12.65 4.09
N THR A 28 0.71 12.63 4.06
CA THR A 28 1.55 13.49 4.91
C THR A 28 1.76 14.91 4.35
N GLY A 29 1.10 15.26 3.24
CA GLY A 29 1.15 16.58 2.61
C GLY A 29 2.17 16.71 1.47
N LEU A 30 2.80 15.60 1.04
CA LEU A 30 3.67 15.58 -0.13
C LEU A 30 2.84 15.62 -1.42
N ASP A 31 3.41 16.19 -2.47
CA ASP A 31 2.77 16.24 -3.79
C ASP A 31 2.49 14.83 -4.33
N PHE A 32 1.27 14.62 -4.82
CA PHE A 32 0.81 13.31 -5.26
C PHE A 32 1.61 12.77 -6.45
N GLU A 33 1.89 13.62 -7.45
CA GLU A 33 2.66 13.20 -8.62
C GLU A 33 4.12 12.95 -8.26
N TRP A 34 4.68 13.71 -7.32
CA TRP A 34 5.99 13.44 -6.75
C TRP A 34 6.04 12.09 -6.05
N CYS A 35 5.03 11.74 -5.24
CA CYS A 35 4.97 10.43 -4.57
C CYS A 35 4.80 9.27 -5.56
N LYS A 36 4.13 9.51 -6.70
CA LYS A 36 3.92 8.51 -7.75
C LYS A 36 5.13 8.34 -8.67
N ALA A 37 5.95 9.38 -8.84
CA ALA A 37 7.08 9.35 -9.76
C ALA A 37 8.07 8.18 -9.54
N PRO A 38 8.46 7.82 -8.29
CA PRO A 38 9.35 6.69 -7.99
C PRO A 38 8.76 5.32 -8.34
N GLU A 39 7.44 5.23 -8.45
CA GLU A 39 6.72 3.97 -8.70
C GLU A 39 6.72 3.58 -10.19
N ASN A 40 7.08 4.52 -11.07
CA ASN A 40 7.12 4.28 -12.51
C ASN A 40 8.20 3.25 -12.86
N GLY A 41 7.82 2.25 -13.65
CA GLY A 41 8.72 1.16 -14.07
C GLY A 41 8.65 -0.08 -13.18
N LEU A 42 7.90 -0.03 -12.08
CA LEU A 42 7.54 -1.24 -11.33
C LEU A 42 6.60 -2.14 -12.14
N ILE A 43 6.59 -3.43 -11.78
CA ILE A 43 5.73 -4.42 -12.45
C ILE A 43 4.28 -4.12 -12.09
N ALA A 44 3.46 -3.80 -13.09
CA ALA A 44 2.05 -3.59 -12.89
C ALA A 44 1.36 -4.88 -12.42
N PRO A 45 0.58 -4.86 -11.33
CA PRO A 45 -0.21 -6.01 -10.91
C PRO A 45 -1.36 -6.26 -11.90
N ASN A 46 -1.74 -7.53 -12.07
CA ASN A 46 -2.92 -7.87 -12.89
C ASN A 46 -4.25 -7.59 -12.17
N LEU A 47 -4.23 -7.62 -10.84
CA LEU A 47 -5.39 -7.35 -9.99
C LEU A 47 -4.92 -6.62 -8.73
N VAL A 48 -5.69 -5.62 -8.30
CA VAL A 48 -5.53 -4.96 -7.00
C VAL A 48 -6.81 -5.20 -6.22
N VAL A 49 -6.67 -5.78 -5.01
CA VAL A 49 -7.78 -5.97 -4.08
C VAL A 49 -7.65 -4.92 -2.99
N TYR A 50 -8.57 -3.95 -2.97
CA TYR A 50 -8.66 -2.96 -1.90
C TYR A 50 -9.67 -3.44 -0.85
N LEU A 51 -9.17 -3.65 0.37
CA LEU A 51 -9.99 -4.05 1.51
C LEU A 51 -10.37 -2.79 2.29
N ASP A 52 -11.58 -2.30 2.05
CA ASP A 52 -12.11 -1.10 2.69
C ASP A 52 -12.71 -1.43 4.06
N ILE A 53 -12.32 -0.67 5.08
CA ILE A 53 -12.83 -0.77 6.44
C ILE A 53 -12.88 0.63 7.05
N PRO A 54 -13.98 0.99 7.74
CA PRO A 54 -14.04 2.26 8.46
C PRO A 54 -12.89 2.38 9.48
N PRO A 55 -12.23 3.55 9.58
CA PRO A 55 -11.14 3.76 10.54
C PRO A 55 -11.52 3.43 11.98
N GLU A 56 -12.76 3.71 12.39
CA GLU A 56 -13.28 3.42 13.73
C GLU A 56 -13.30 1.92 14.00
N LYS A 57 -13.63 1.11 12.98
CA LYS A 57 -13.59 -0.35 13.05
C LYS A 57 -12.18 -0.92 13.00
N ALA A 58 -11.27 -0.27 12.29
CA ALA A 58 -9.85 -0.65 12.33
C ALA A 58 -9.24 -0.39 13.71
N ALA A 59 -9.65 0.69 14.39
CA ALA A 59 -9.19 1.06 15.72
C ALA A 59 -9.62 0.10 16.84
N GLU A 60 -10.68 -0.69 16.63
CA GLU A 60 -11.12 -1.74 17.57
C GLU A 60 -10.15 -2.96 17.60
N LYS A 61 -9.18 -3.05 16.68
CA LYS A 61 -8.22 -4.16 16.64
C LYS A 61 -7.25 -4.12 17.82
N GLY A 62 -6.96 -5.29 18.38
CA GLY A 62 -5.95 -5.43 19.42
C GLY A 62 -4.58 -4.96 18.92
N GLY A 63 -3.96 -4.01 19.63
CA GLY A 63 -2.66 -3.45 19.29
C GLY A 63 -2.69 -2.15 18.48
N TYR A 64 -3.88 -1.64 18.12
CA TYR A 64 -4.00 -0.36 17.43
C TYR A 64 -3.42 0.80 18.27
N GLY A 65 -2.64 1.66 17.61
CA GLY A 65 -1.96 2.81 18.20
C GLY A 65 -0.50 2.54 18.56
N GLY A 66 0.01 1.34 18.26
CA GLY A 66 1.41 0.98 18.46
C GLY A 66 2.32 1.41 17.31
N GLU A 67 1.77 1.54 16.11
CA GLU A 67 2.49 1.98 14.92
C GLU A 67 2.25 3.46 14.62
N ARG A 68 3.23 4.12 13.98
CA ARG A 68 3.27 5.58 13.74
C ARG A 68 1.99 6.15 13.10
N TYR A 69 1.28 5.35 12.32
CA TYR A 69 0.16 5.80 11.50
C TYR A 69 -1.18 5.19 11.92
N GLU A 70 -1.24 4.56 13.10
CA GLU A 70 -2.46 4.04 13.70
C GLU A 70 -3.14 5.11 14.56
N GLN A 71 -3.55 6.19 13.91
CA GLN A 71 -4.27 7.31 14.51
C GLN A 71 -5.37 7.78 13.55
N LEU A 72 -6.47 8.31 14.10
CA LEU A 72 -7.59 8.81 13.29
C LEU A 72 -7.29 10.18 12.66
N GLU A 73 -6.33 10.92 13.21
CA GLU A 73 -5.91 12.24 12.74
C GLU A 73 -4.57 12.15 12.00
N PHE A 74 -4.42 12.92 10.91
CA PHE A 74 -3.19 13.05 10.12
C PHE A 74 -2.53 14.41 10.34
#